data_AF-A0A3N5H9F7-F1
#
_entry.id   AF-A0A3N5H9F7-F1
#
_cell.length_a   1.000
_cell.length_b   1.000
_cell.length_c   1.000
_cell.angle_alpha   90.00
_cell.angle_beta   90.00
_cell.angle_gamma   90.00
#
_symmetry.space_group_name_H-M   'P 1'
#
loop_
_entity.id
_entity.type
_entity.pdbx_description
1 polymer ?
#
loop_
_entity_poly.entity_id
_entity_poly.type
_entity_poly.pdbx_seq_one_letter_code
_entity_poly.pdbx_strand_id
1 'polypeptide(L)'
;MTYVIYHISSTMQVGPTKFGNPATHEAKKYKTLGAALATCRKFNERAIAKDAADIVKYGCTHGDNRTAGVGPGPYGACSIDHYATKVVRTVTRTNLLSGQAYQEASNTPGYCSPSSEAYWAM
;
A
#
# COMPACT_ATOMS: atom_id res chain seq x y z
N MET A 1 -10.30 12.62 10.77
CA MET A 1 -9.88 12.18 9.42
C MET A 1 -8.41 11.83 9.46
N THR A 2 -8.05 10.62 9.03
CA THR A 2 -6.68 10.10 9.09
C THR A 2 -6.28 9.64 7.70
N TYR A 3 -5.02 9.85 7.33
CA TYR A 3 -4.48 9.56 6.01
C TYR A 3 -3.35 8.55 6.08
N VAL A 4 -3.20 7.75 5.03
CA VAL A 4 -2.17 6.72 4.91
C VAL A 4 -1.49 6.83 3.55
N ILE A 5 -0.22 6.41 3.51
CA ILE A 5 0.55 6.28 2.27
C ILE A 5 0.63 4.79 1.97
N TYR A 6 0.51 4.42 0.70
CA TYR A 6 0.56 3.04 0.25
C TYR A 6 1.35 2.90 -1.03
N HIS A 7 1.84 1.69 -1.29
CA HIS A 7 2.45 1.34 -2.56
C HIS A 7 1.37 0.92 -3.56
N ILE A 8 1.37 1.47 -4.77
CA ILE A 8 0.26 1.34 -5.73
C ILE A 8 0.10 -0.12 -6.19
N SER A 9 1.20 -0.83 -6.45
CA SER A 9 1.15 -2.21 -6.97
C SER A 9 0.82 -3.25 -5.90
N SER A 10 1.45 -3.16 -4.73
CA SER A 10 1.25 -4.14 -3.65
C SER A 10 0.10 -3.76 -2.72
N THR A 11 -0.44 -2.56 -2.86
CA THR A 11 -1.46 -1.94 -2.00
C THR A 11 -1.06 -1.79 -0.53
N MET A 12 0.15 -2.17 -0.12
CA MET A 12 0.56 -2.16 1.29
C MET A 12 0.77 -0.74 1.82
N GLN A 13 0.38 -0.49 3.07
CA GLN A 13 0.66 0.78 3.76
C GLN A 13 2.17 0.91 4.03
N VAL A 14 2.70 2.13 3.89
CA VAL A 14 4.12 2.41 4.09
C VAL A 14 4.31 3.65 4.97
N GLY A 15 5.45 3.72 5.64
CA GLY A 15 5.87 4.91 6.35
C GLY A 15 7.39 5.08 6.34
N PRO A 16 7.88 6.23 6.84
CA PRO A 16 9.28 6.59 6.73
C PRO A 16 10.09 5.89 7.82
N THR A 17 11.15 5.19 7.43
CA THR A 17 12.15 4.69 8.38
C THR A 17 12.88 5.83 9.09
N LYS A 18 13.66 5.50 10.11
CA LYS A 18 14.62 6.44 10.74
C LYS A 18 15.53 7.17 9.72
N PHE A 19 15.83 6.53 8.59
CA PHE A 19 16.63 7.09 7.49
C PHE A 19 15.78 7.76 6.40
N GLY A 20 14.46 7.83 6.59
CA GLY A 20 13.49 8.41 5.68
C GLY A 20 13.14 7.54 4.47
N ASN A 21 13.57 6.28 4.44
CA ASN A 21 13.23 5.35 3.36
C ASN A 21 11.81 4.83 3.56
N PRO A 22 11.03 4.59 2.49
CA PRO A 22 9.73 3.97 2.63
C PRO A 22 9.88 2.51 3.10
N ALA A 23 9.17 2.13 4.16
CA ALA A 23 9.10 0.76 4.64
C ALA A 23 7.69 0.40 5.11
N THR A 24 7.29 -0.84 4.82
CA THR A 24 5.97 -1.37 5.19
C THR A 24 5.81 -1.58 6.69
N HIS A 25 6.86 -2.02 7.39
CA HIS A 25 6.82 -2.27 8.83
C HIS A 25 6.78 -1.00 9.69
N GLU A 26 7.07 0.16 9.09
CA GLU A 26 6.95 1.47 9.74
C GLU A 26 5.73 2.25 9.23
N ALA A 27 4.66 1.55 8.82
CA ALA A 27 3.43 2.16 8.32
C ALA A 27 2.90 3.24 9.27
N LYS A 28 2.74 4.46 8.74
CA LYS A 28 2.40 5.65 9.53
C LYS A 28 1.05 6.23 9.12
N LYS A 29 0.28 6.65 10.13
CA LYS A 29 -0.97 7.39 9.99
C LYS A 29 -0.71 8.89 10.12
N TYR A 30 -1.27 9.70 9.23
CA TYR A 30 -1.12 11.15 9.19
C TYR A 30 -2.43 11.84 9.57
N LYS A 31 -2.34 12.94 10.32
CA LYS A 31 -3.51 13.75 10.75
C LYS A 31 -4.06 14.63 9.62
N THR A 32 -3.21 15.06 8.69
CA THR A 32 -3.58 15.97 7.59
C THR A 32 -3.13 15.41 6.24
N LEU A 33 -3.91 15.74 5.20
CA LEU A 33 -3.61 15.36 3.82
C LEU A 33 -2.30 15.99 3.33
N GLY A 34 -2.04 17.25 3.66
CA GLY A 34 -0.79 17.94 3.28
C GLY A 34 0.47 17.25 3.81
N ALA A 35 0.43 16.76 5.06
CA ALA A 35 1.55 16.00 5.62
C ALA A 35 1.76 14.66 4.90
N ALA A 36 0.67 13.94 4.59
CA ALA A 36 0.74 12.68 3.85
C ALA A 36 1.28 12.88 2.43
N LEU A 37 0.81 13.91 1.71
CA LEU A 37 1.28 14.26 0.36
C LEU A 37 2.76 14.64 0.35
N ALA A 38 3.19 15.47 1.30
CA ALA A 38 4.60 15.87 1.39
C ALA A 38 5.53 14.68 1.62
N THR A 39 5.14 13.72 2.47
CA THR A 39 5.94 12.49 2.67
C THR A 39 5.86 11.56 1.47
N CYS A 40 4.69 11.41 0.84
CA CYS A 40 4.52 10.60 -0.36
C CYS A 40 5.41 11.11 -1.51
N ARG A 41 5.46 12.43 -1.71
CA ARG A 41 6.34 13.09 -2.67
C ARG A 41 7.80 12.74 -2.43
N LYS A 42 8.29 12.79 -1.17
CA LYS A 42 9.67 12.40 -0.83
C LYS A 42 9.95 10.92 -1.12
N PHE A 43 8.98 10.04 -0.96
CA PHE A 43 9.13 8.63 -1.31
C PHE A 43 9.22 8.43 -2.82
N ASN A 44 8.39 9.12 -3.59
CA ASN A 44 8.44 9.09 -5.04
C ASN A 44 9.75 9.68 -5.56
N GLU A 45 10.18 10.84 -5.07
CA GLU A 45 11.49 11.45 -5.42
C GLU A 45 12.66 10.52 -5.09
N ARG A 46 12.63 9.80 -3.96
CA ARG A 46 13.66 8.82 -3.59
C ARG A 46 13.63 7.56 -4.44
N ALA A 47 12.46 7.07 -4.83
CA ALA A 47 12.34 5.92 -5.73
C ALA A 47 12.95 6.28 -7.09
N ILE A 48 12.57 7.44 -7.64
CA ILE A 48 13.15 7.99 -8.89
C ILE A 48 14.68 8.15 -8.75
N ALA A 49 15.17 8.66 -7.62
CA ALA A 49 16.61 8.83 -7.41
C ALA A 49 17.40 7.51 -7.28
N LYS A 50 16.76 6.41 -6.86
CA LYS A 50 17.39 5.08 -6.79
C LYS A 50 17.38 4.36 -8.14
N ASP A 51 16.36 4.61 -8.96
CA ASP A 51 16.17 3.96 -10.25
C ASP A 51 16.89 4.69 -11.41
N ALA A 52 17.80 5.64 -11.17
CA ALA A 52 18.51 6.37 -12.24
C ALA A 52 19.25 5.48 -13.28
N ALA A 53 19.52 4.20 -12.96
CA ALA A 53 20.01 3.19 -13.90
C ALA A 53 18.91 2.35 -14.58
N ASP A 54 17.70 2.25 -14.01
CA ASP A 54 16.55 1.47 -14.51
C ASP A 54 15.45 2.33 -15.18
N ILE A 55 15.48 3.66 -15.02
CA ILE A 55 14.58 4.62 -15.71
C ILE A 55 14.66 4.48 -17.24
N VAL A 56 15.83 4.11 -17.77
CA VAL A 56 16.06 3.91 -19.22
C VAL A 56 15.48 2.56 -19.71
N LYS A 57 15.30 1.57 -18.84
CA LYS A 57 14.95 0.19 -19.22
C LYS A 57 13.45 -0.10 -19.19
N TYR A 58 12.66 0.59 -18.34
CA TYR A 58 11.24 0.30 -18.17
C TYR A 58 10.27 1.45 -18.48
N GLY A 59 10.75 2.61 -18.97
CA GLY A 59 9.87 3.68 -19.48
C GLY A 59 8.73 4.05 -18.52
N CYS A 60 8.98 4.03 -17.21
CA CYS A 60 7.93 4.14 -16.20
C CYS A 60 7.55 5.60 -15.93
N THR A 61 6.87 6.19 -16.91
CA THR A 61 5.91 7.28 -16.66
C THR A 61 4.65 6.66 -16.07
N HIS A 62 4.73 6.10 -14.87
CA HIS A 62 3.55 5.55 -14.18
C HIS A 62 3.18 6.41 -12.98
N GLY A 63 2.46 7.47 -13.29
CA GLY A 63 1.39 8.01 -12.47
C GLY A 63 0.31 8.49 -13.44
N ASP A 64 -0.94 8.07 -13.26
CA ASP A 64 -2.03 8.94 -13.67
C ASP A 64 -1.89 10.21 -12.80
N ASN A 65 -1.37 11.26 -13.42
CA ASN A 65 -0.94 12.52 -12.81
C ASN A 65 -2.12 13.39 -12.30
N ARG A 66 -3.30 12.84 -12.04
CA ARG A 66 -4.49 13.64 -11.73
C ARG A 66 -4.67 14.00 -10.25
N THR A 67 -3.87 13.47 -9.33
CA THR A 67 -3.92 13.90 -7.91
C THR A 67 -2.80 14.89 -7.62
N ALA A 68 -3.14 16.18 -7.63
CA ALA A 68 -2.22 17.27 -7.33
C ALA A 68 -1.46 17.02 -6.01
N GLY A 69 -0.13 16.87 -6.10
CA GLY A 69 0.77 16.82 -4.94
C GLY A 69 1.52 15.52 -4.68
N VAL A 70 1.27 14.42 -5.41
CA VAL A 70 1.96 13.12 -5.21
C VAL A 70 3.18 12.95 -6.13
N GLY A 71 3.17 13.56 -7.32
CA GLY A 71 4.21 13.36 -8.36
C GLY A 71 4.14 11.94 -8.97
N PRO A 72 4.73 11.71 -10.15
CA PRO A 72 4.81 10.37 -10.73
C PRO A 72 5.67 9.49 -9.83
N GLY A 73 5.21 8.28 -9.52
CA GLY A 73 5.95 7.35 -8.68
C GLY A 73 5.10 6.21 -8.10
N PRO A 74 5.73 5.20 -7.49
CA PRO A 74 5.06 3.97 -7.08
C PRO A 74 4.22 4.10 -5.80
N TYR A 75 4.18 5.29 -5.18
CA TYR A 75 3.45 5.54 -3.94
C TYR A 75 2.27 6.50 -4.14
N GLY A 76 1.16 6.22 -3.43
CA GLY A 76 -0.03 7.06 -3.36
C GLY A 76 -0.41 7.38 -1.90
N ALA A 77 -1.20 8.44 -1.71
CA ALA A 77 -1.72 8.82 -0.39
C ALA A 77 -3.24 9.02 -0.46
N CYS A 78 -3.97 8.50 0.52
CA CYS A 78 -5.43 8.64 0.59
C CYS A 78 -5.93 8.64 2.05
N SER A 79 -7.22 8.93 2.25
CA SER A 79 -7.85 8.77 3.56
C SER A 79 -7.98 7.29 3.91
N ILE A 80 -7.98 6.98 5.20
CA ILE A 80 -8.08 5.60 5.68
C ILE A 80 -9.38 4.92 5.25
N ASP A 81 -10.48 5.66 5.19
CA ASP A 81 -11.79 5.16 4.76
C ASP A 81 -11.80 4.79 3.26
N HIS A 82 -11.13 5.61 2.44
CA HIS A 82 -10.97 5.34 1.01
C HIS A 82 -9.98 4.20 0.76
N TYR A 83 -8.95 4.08 1.60
CA TYR A 83 -7.99 2.98 1.53
C TYR A 83 -8.68 1.63 1.75
N ALA A 84 -9.47 1.51 2.82
CA ALA A 84 -10.14 0.27 3.20
C ALA A 84 -11.18 -0.20 2.18
N THR A 85 -11.81 0.73 1.46
CA THR A 85 -12.94 0.43 0.56
C THR A 85 -12.54 0.25 -0.90
N LYS A 86 -11.55 1.01 -1.39
CA LYS A 86 -11.26 1.10 -2.83
C LYS A 86 -9.82 0.73 -3.21
N VAL A 87 -8.87 0.76 -2.26
CA VAL A 87 -7.45 0.55 -2.56
C VAL A 87 -7.01 -0.88 -2.22
N VAL A 88 -7.47 -1.41 -1.09
CA VAL A 88 -7.10 -2.77 -0.69
C VAL A 88 -7.68 -3.78 -1.67
N ARG A 89 -6.82 -4.62 -2.25
CA ARG A 89 -7.24 -5.66 -3.18
C ARG A 89 -8.01 -6.74 -2.44
N THR A 90 -9.18 -7.11 -2.94
CA THR A 90 -9.96 -8.27 -2.45
C THR A 90 -9.49 -9.53 -3.18
N VAL A 91 -9.31 -10.63 -2.44
CA VAL A 91 -8.96 -11.95 -2.98
C VAL A 91 -10.05 -12.94 -2.63
N THR A 92 -10.43 -13.78 -3.58
CA THR A 92 -11.29 -14.94 -3.32
C THR A 92 -10.42 -16.07 -2.81
N ARG A 93 -10.72 -16.58 -1.61
CA ARG A 93 -10.08 -17.75 -1.01
C ARG A 93 -11.11 -18.80 -0.69
N THR A 94 -10.64 -20.01 -0.42
CA THR A 94 -11.48 -21.14 -0.06
C THR A 94 -11.30 -21.41 1.43
N ASN A 95 -12.41 -21.53 2.15
CA ASN A 95 -12.40 -21.90 3.57
C ASN A 95 -11.92 -23.36 3.69
N LEU A 96 -10.95 -23.58 4.58
CA LEU A 96 -10.32 -24.88 4.77
C LEU A 96 -11.31 -25.94 5.28
N LEU A 97 -12.27 -25.55 6.13
CA LEU A 97 -13.19 -26.45 6.82
C LEU A 97 -14.45 -26.74 5.99
N SER A 98 -15.04 -25.70 5.40
CA SER A 98 -16.31 -25.83 4.65
C SER A 98 -16.12 -26.01 3.15
N GLY A 99 -14.92 -25.77 2.62
CA GLY A 99 -14.64 -25.80 1.18
C GLY A 99 -15.33 -24.67 0.39
N GLN A 100 -15.99 -23.72 1.07
CA GLN A 100 -16.73 -22.64 0.43
C GLN A 100 -15.80 -21.49 0.02
N ALA A 101 -16.06 -20.89 -1.14
CA ALA A 101 -15.37 -19.69 -1.58
C ALA A 101 -15.88 -18.48 -0.80
N TYR A 102 -14.96 -17.65 -0.31
CA TYR A 102 -15.25 -16.41 0.37
C TYR A 102 -14.27 -15.34 -0.07
N GLN A 103 -14.65 -14.07 0.11
CA GLN A 103 -13.81 -12.94 -0.23
C GLN A 103 -13.22 -12.31 1.02
N GLU A 104 -11.92 -12.08 1.03
CA GLU A 104 -11.22 -11.35 2.08
C GLU A 104 -10.26 -10.33 1.50
N ALA A 105 -9.89 -9.35 2.31
CA ALA A 105 -8.83 -8.41 1.95
C ALA A 105 -7.49 -9.14 1.79
N SER A 106 -6.70 -8.77 0.78
CA SER A 106 -5.41 -9.41 0.48
C SER A 106 -4.38 -9.26 1.60
N ASN A 107 -4.55 -8.29 2.49
CA ASN A 107 -3.67 -8.02 3.63
C ASN A 107 -4.17 -8.66 4.94
N THR A 108 -5.24 -9.47 4.91
CA THR A 108 -5.68 -10.24 6.08
C THR A 108 -4.59 -11.23 6.48
N PRO A 109 -4.09 -11.19 7.74
CA PRO A 109 -3.11 -12.15 8.21
C PRO A 109 -3.64 -13.59 8.15
N GLY A 110 -2.77 -14.56 7.89
CA GLY A 110 -3.18 -15.97 7.75
C GLY A 110 -3.91 -16.52 8.97
N TYR A 111 -3.49 -16.14 10.18
CA TYR A 111 -4.15 -16.53 11.42
C TYR A 111 -5.52 -15.85 11.65
N CYS A 112 -5.89 -14.86 10.85
CA CYS A 112 -7.22 -14.25 10.80
C CYS A 112 -8.04 -14.74 9.59
N SER A 113 -7.53 -15.72 8.84
CA SER A 113 -8.11 -16.17 7.58
C SER A 113 -8.60 -17.61 7.69
N PRO A 114 -9.91 -17.88 7.51
CA PRO A 114 -10.48 -19.23 7.51
C PRO A 114 -9.90 -20.19 6.46
N SER A 115 -9.12 -19.67 5.51
CA SER A 115 -8.35 -20.45 4.54
C SER A 115 -7.08 -21.08 5.08
N SER A 116 -6.61 -20.71 6.28
CA SER A 116 -5.34 -21.16 6.85
C SER A 116 -5.54 -22.08 8.06
N GLU A 117 -4.72 -23.12 8.19
CA GLU A 117 -4.69 -23.98 9.39
C GLU A 117 -4.43 -23.18 10.67
N ALA A 118 -3.60 -22.13 10.59
CA ALA A 118 -3.28 -21.28 11.74
C ALA A 118 -4.49 -20.55 12.33
N TYR A 119 -5.56 -20.33 11.54
CA TYR A 119 -6.83 -19.78 12.04
C TYR A 119 -7.64 -20.82 12.84
N TRP A 120 -7.50 -22.09 12.48
CA TRP A 120 -8.23 -23.21 13.09
C TRP A 120 -7.50 -23.91 14.22
N ALA A 121 -6.19 -23.70 14.33
CA ALA A 121 -5.34 -24.23 15.40
C ALA A 121 -5.29 -23.32 16.65
N MET A 122 -6.08 -22.24 16.66
CA MET A 122 -6.23 -21.30 17.78
C MET A 122 -7.29 -21.73 18.79
#